data_AF-A0A2D5IPW1-F1
#
_entry.id   AF-A0A2D5IPW1-F1
#
_cell.length_a   1.000
_cell.length_b   1.000
_cell.length_c   1.000
_cell.angle_alpha   90.00
_cell.angle_beta   90.00
_cell.angle_gamma   90.00
#
_symmetry.space_group_name_H-M   'P 1'
#
loop_
_entity.id
_entity.type
_entity.pdbx_description
1 polymer ?
#
loop_
_entity_poly.entity_id
_entity_poly.type
_entity_poly.pdbx_seq_one_letter_code
_entity_poly.pdbx_strand_id
1 'polypeptide(L)'
;MNDADSRSRARLVLPPGIAPEVFLASMPDVVADFIRTACDLVPEDPETGDPRITAALDGLGEGVAVVVEHGEIVWMNNQLADHSPELLRLFSDAAAEAIEGFMAHPDVVNGESTRLEFAHGDRHYSVLCSPMPDDSSRRTVAALISDVTDLKRTELLVEEIDHAGGDLLDLDPDTINPLDVTARLRLVEDKVIRTMRGSIGFEHFEIRLVDRRSGQLELVMGTGMEPLSIGERIFARNTENGISGMVAASGEAYVCPDVREDPLYVTGIPDARSSLTVPLKLRDRVVGVLNVESNRVDAFDERDQMIVELYG
;
A
#
# COMPACT_ATOMS: atom_id res chain seq x y z
N MET A 1 34.67 44.51 -0.75
CA MET A 1 34.67 43.17 -1.36
C MET A 1 34.24 42.21 -0.26
N ASN A 2 32.93 41.90 -0.26
CA ASN A 2 32.11 40.94 0.53
C ASN A 2 32.49 40.68 1.99
N ASP A 3 31.69 40.91 3.04
CA ASP A 3 30.23 41.00 3.23
C ASP A 3 29.41 39.88 2.59
N ALA A 4 29.64 38.66 3.07
CA ALA A 4 28.64 37.59 3.20
C ALA A 4 29.27 36.47 4.06
N ASP A 5 28.55 36.03 5.09
CA ASP A 5 28.56 34.68 5.69
C ASP A 5 28.80 34.56 7.22
N SER A 6 28.43 35.59 7.99
CA SER A 6 28.15 35.43 9.43
C SER A 6 26.64 35.24 9.66
N ARG A 7 26.04 34.20 9.06
CA ARG A 7 24.73 33.71 9.53
C ARG A 7 24.99 32.82 10.74
N SER A 8 24.59 33.28 11.93
CA SER A 8 24.60 32.47 13.15
C SER A 8 23.84 31.15 12.88
N ARG A 9 24.57 30.02 12.93
CA ARG A 9 24.02 28.66 12.83
C ARG A 9 23.08 28.38 14.01
N ALA A 10 22.09 27.50 13.84
CA ALA A 10 21.10 27.16 14.86
C ALA A 10 21.74 26.37 16.01
N ARG A 11 21.38 26.61 17.29
CA ARG A 11 22.05 25.96 18.43
C ARG A 11 21.19 24.82 18.98
N LEU A 12 21.65 23.58 18.82
CA LEU A 12 21.01 22.41 19.40
C LEU A 12 21.64 22.12 20.76
N VAL A 13 20.86 22.32 21.83
CA VAL A 13 21.32 22.12 23.20
C VAL A 13 21.25 20.63 23.52
N LEU A 14 22.43 20.04 23.77
CA LEU A 14 22.54 18.62 24.11
C LEU A 14 22.35 18.41 25.62
N PRO A 15 21.82 17.25 26.02
CA PRO A 15 21.75 16.85 27.42
C PRO A 15 23.13 16.87 28.11
N PRO A 16 23.18 17.11 29.43
CA PRO A 16 24.44 17.19 30.17
C PRO A 16 25.24 15.90 30.05
N GLY A 17 26.43 16.00 29.45
CA GLY A 17 27.38 14.89 29.33
C GLY A 17 27.37 14.16 27.98
N ILE A 18 26.49 14.51 27.04
CA ILE A 18 26.51 13.93 25.69
C ILE A 18 27.39 14.76 24.75
N ALA A 19 28.38 14.09 24.15
CA ALA A 19 29.17 14.67 23.07
C ALA A 19 28.36 14.73 21.76
N PRO A 20 28.42 15.83 21.01
CA PRO A 20 27.77 16.01 19.70
C PRO A 20 27.93 14.83 18.74
N GLU A 21 29.11 14.24 18.72
CA GLU A 21 29.46 13.14 17.82
C GLU A 21 28.74 11.84 18.19
N VAL A 22 28.44 11.64 19.47
CA VAL A 22 27.72 10.47 20.00
C VAL A 22 26.22 10.60 19.72
N PHE A 23 25.66 11.81 19.88
CA PHE A 23 24.27 12.12 19.56
C PHE A 23 23.95 11.93 18.07
N LEU A 24 24.83 12.40 17.19
CA LEU A 24 24.65 12.25 15.75
C LEU A 24 24.83 10.80 15.27
N ALA A 25 25.62 10.00 15.98
CA ALA A 25 25.86 8.60 15.63
C ALA A 25 24.70 7.67 15.99
N SER A 26 23.75 8.10 16.84
CA SER A 26 22.56 7.32 17.20
C SER A 26 21.36 7.56 16.27
N MET A 27 21.53 8.34 15.21
CA MET A 27 20.47 8.68 14.25
C MET A 27 20.75 8.08 12.88
N PRO A 28 19.71 7.83 12.05
CA PRO A 28 19.90 7.50 10.65
C PRO A 28 20.78 8.53 9.94
N ASP A 29 21.69 8.08 9.06
CA ASP A 29 22.73 8.91 8.45
C ASP A 29 22.20 10.20 7.82
N VAL A 30 21.02 10.15 7.19
CA VAL A 30 20.36 11.30 6.54
C VAL A 30 20.01 12.39 7.55
N VAL A 31 19.53 12.00 8.74
CA VAL A 31 19.13 12.91 9.82
C VAL A 31 20.37 13.50 10.50
N ALA A 32 21.38 12.66 10.72
CA ALA A 32 22.65 13.08 11.29
C ALA A 32 23.37 14.11 10.40
N ASP A 33 23.38 13.90 9.08
CA ASP A 33 24.06 14.78 8.12
C ASP A 33 23.35 16.13 7.97
N PHE A 34 22.02 16.12 8.03
CA PHE A 34 21.21 17.34 8.07
C PHE A 34 21.49 18.18 9.33
N ILE A 35 21.52 17.56 10.51
CA ILE A 35 21.80 18.26 11.78
C ILE A 35 23.23 18.82 11.81
N ARG A 36 24.22 18.08 11.29
CA ARG A 36 25.62 18.57 11.15
C ARG A 36 25.74 19.80 10.27
N THR A 37 24.90 19.89 9.24
CA THR A 37 24.96 20.97 8.25
C THR A 37 24.20 22.21 8.71
N ALA A 38 23.08 22.02 9.43
CA ALA A 38 22.18 23.10 9.82
C ALA A 38 22.49 23.72 11.19
N CYS A 39 23.16 22.99 12.10
CA CYS A 39 23.24 23.37 13.52
C CYS A 39 24.67 23.40 14.09
N ASP A 40 24.84 24.16 15.17
CA ASP A 40 25.94 24.11 16.14
C ASP A 40 25.43 23.37 17.39
N LEU A 41 26.13 22.31 17.78
CA LEU A 41 25.76 21.49 18.93
C LEU A 41 26.43 22.08 20.19
N VAL A 42 25.64 22.45 21.20
CA VAL A 42 26.13 23.16 22.38
C VAL A 42 25.67 22.42 23.65
N PRO A 43 26.55 22.17 24.62
CA PRO A 43 26.13 21.63 25.92
C PRO A 43 25.58 22.75 26.83
N GLU A 44 24.33 22.58 27.28
CA GLU A 44 23.53 23.36 28.28
C GLU A 44 23.21 24.86 28.07
N ASP A 45 21.91 25.20 28.01
CA ASP A 45 21.18 26.23 28.80
C ASP A 45 19.64 26.01 28.66
N PRO A 46 18.80 26.10 29.72
CA PRO A 46 17.45 25.49 29.78
C PRO A 46 16.28 26.44 29.45
N GLU A 47 16.47 27.47 28.63
CA GLU A 47 15.36 28.37 28.26
C GLU A 47 14.86 28.13 26.83
N THR A 48 13.78 27.33 26.74
CA THR A 48 12.83 27.22 25.61
C THR A 48 13.42 26.78 24.26
N GLY A 49 12.87 25.67 23.73
CA GLY A 49 13.27 25.08 22.45
C GLY A 49 13.51 26.12 21.35
N ASP A 50 14.70 26.08 20.74
CA ASP A 50 15.10 27.02 19.69
C ASP A 50 14.07 26.94 18.55
N PRO A 51 13.38 28.04 18.22
CA PRO A 51 12.33 28.05 17.18
C PRO A 51 12.84 27.59 15.80
N ARG A 52 14.16 27.57 15.57
CA ARG A 52 14.77 27.00 14.36
C ARG A 52 14.75 25.46 14.34
N ILE A 53 14.79 24.80 15.51
CA ILE A 53 14.66 23.34 15.64
C ILE A 53 13.21 22.92 15.36
N THR A 54 12.25 23.64 15.97
CA THR A 54 10.83 23.42 15.67
C THR A 54 10.56 23.59 14.19
N ALA A 55 11.10 24.64 13.54
CA ALA A 55 10.96 24.84 12.11
C ALA A 55 11.64 23.76 11.24
N ALA A 56 12.78 23.22 11.69
CA ALA A 56 13.48 22.14 10.99
C ALA A 56 12.74 20.80 11.09
N LEU A 57 12.18 20.49 12.26
CA LEU A 57 11.37 19.29 12.49
C LEU A 57 10.00 19.40 11.81
N ASP A 58 9.38 20.59 11.81
CA ASP A 58 8.17 20.86 11.03
C ASP A 58 8.41 20.66 9.52
N GLY A 59 9.63 20.92 9.04
CA GLY A 59 10.02 20.72 7.64
C GLY A 59 10.17 19.25 7.22
N LEU A 60 10.22 18.29 8.16
CA LEU A 60 10.26 16.86 7.86
C LEU A 60 8.88 16.29 7.48
N GLY A 61 7.80 17.03 7.76
CA GLY A 61 6.43 16.61 7.47
C GLY A 61 5.89 15.49 8.39
N GLU A 62 6.61 15.16 9.45
CA GLU A 62 6.22 14.14 10.43
C GLU A 62 5.97 14.77 11.81
N GLY A 63 5.06 14.16 12.57
CA GLY A 63 4.76 14.58 13.94
C GLY A 63 5.84 14.06 14.90
N VAL A 64 6.44 14.95 15.68
CA VAL A 64 7.50 14.59 16.64
C VAL A 64 7.10 15.07 18.03
N ALA A 65 7.31 14.22 19.03
CA ALA A 65 7.14 14.59 20.44
C ALA A 65 8.17 13.94 21.36
N VAL A 66 8.34 14.58 22.52
CA VAL A 66 9.00 13.98 23.68
C VAL A 66 7.90 13.59 24.67
N VAL A 67 7.91 12.32 25.05
CA VAL A 67 6.87 11.72 25.90
C VAL A 67 7.54 11.12 27.12
N VAL A 68 6.96 11.36 28.30
CA VAL A 68 7.41 10.81 29.58
C VAL A 68 6.46 9.72 30.09
N GLU A 69 6.79 9.15 31.25
CA GLU A 69 6.08 8.03 31.89
C GLU A 69 4.55 8.26 31.88
N HIS A 70 3.79 7.20 31.59
CA HIS A 70 2.32 7.24 31.45
C HIS A 70 1.80 8.02 30.21
N GLY A 71 2.66 8.31 29.24
CA GLY A 71 2.26 8.90 27.96
C GLY A 71 2.10 10.42 27.97
N GLU A 72 2.55 11.10 29.03
CA GLU A 72 2.47 12.57 29.11
C GLU A 72 3.41 13.22 28.08
N ILE A 73 2.84 14.05 27.20
CA ILE A 73 3.61 14.74 26.17
C ILE A 73 4.16 16.05 26.73
N VAL A 74 5.48 16.13 26.93
CA VAL A 74 6.15 17.31 27.49
C VAL A 74 6.54 18.33 26.41
N TRP A 75 6.67 17.88 25.16
CA TRP A 75 6.94 18.72 24.01
C TRP A 75 6.44 18.05 22.72
N MET A 76 5.92 18.82 21.78
CA MET A 76 5.55 18.37 20.44
C MET A 76 5.78 19.46 19.40
N ASN A 77 6.00 19.08 18.13
CA ASN A 77 6.05 20.02 17.00
C ASN A 77 4.64 20.38 16.49
N ASN A 78 4.56 21.35 15.56
CA ASN A 78 3.25 21.79 15.04
C ASN A 78 2.57 20.70 14.22
N GLN A 79 3.35 19.90 13.49
CA GLN A 79 2.82 18.77 12.71
C GLN A 79 2.03 17.80 13.59
N LEU A 80 2.54 17.47 14.79
CA LEU A 80 1.79 16.63 15.73
C LEU A 80 0.60 17.38 16.35
N ALA A 81 0.80 18.65 16.73
CA ALA A 81 -0.22 19.46 17.42
C ALA A 81 -1.48 19.72 16.56
N ASP A 82 -1.35 19.73 15.24
CA ASP A 82 -2.44 19.97 14.30
C ASP A 82 -3.39 18.76 14.14
N HIS A 83 -3.08 17.61 14.75
CA HIS A 83 -3.95 16.43 14.72
C HIS A 83 -5.12 16.49 15.72
N SER A 84 -6.10 15.59 15.53
CA SER A 84 -7.27 15.50 16.40
C SER A 84 -6.90 15.06 17.83
N PRO A 85 -7.67 15.48 18.85
CA PRO A 85 -7.47 15.03 20.23
C PRO A 85 -7.48 13.50 20.37
N GLU A 86 -8.31 12.81 19.58
CA GLU A 86 -8.39 11.35 19.57
C GLU A 86 -7.09 10.71 19.06
N LEU A 87 -6.47 11.28 18.02
CA LEU A 87 -5.22 10.78 17.47
C LEU A 87 -4.05 11.05 18.42
N LEU A 88 -4.00 12.23 19.04
CA LEU A 88 -3.02 12.55 20.08
C LEU A 88 -3.12 11.58 21.27
N ARG A 89 -4.33 11.16 21.64
CA ARG A 89 -4.55 10.15 22.68
C ARG A 89 -4.01 8.78 22.27
N LEU A 90 -4.28 8.32 21.05
CA LEU A 90 -3.75 7.05 20.53
C LEU A 90 -2.22 7.05 20.43
N PHE A 91 -1.64 8.18 20.01
CA PHE A 91 -0.20 8.40 20.00
C PHE A 91 0.41 8.31 21.41
N SER A 92 -0.21 8.99 22.38
CA SER A 92 0.19 8.98 23.79
C SER A 92 0.11 7.57 24.39
N ASP A 93 -0.97 6.83 24.11
CA ASP A 93 -1.14 5.44 24.54
C ASP A 93 -0.01 4.54 23.98
N ALA A 94 0.30 4.67 22.68
CA ALA A 94 1.38 3.91 22.03
C ALA A 94 2.77 4.25 22.60
N ALA A 95 3.02 5.51 22.91
CA ALA A 95 4.27 5.94 23.54
C ALA A 95 4.39 5.42 24.98
N ALA A 96 3.29 5.40 25.74
CA ALA A 96 3.25 4.83 27.08
C ALA A 96 3.57 3.33 27.07
N GLU A 97 2.97 2.58 26.12
CA GLU A 97 3.26 1.15 25.92
C GLU A 97 4.74 0.90 25.60
N ALA A 98 5.33 1.74 24.73
CA ALA A 98 6.76 1.67 24.42
C ALA A 98 7.63 1.88 25.68
N ILE A 99 7.32 2.91 26.48
CA ILE A 99 8.01 3.20 27.74
C ILE A 99 7.93 2.00 28.70
N GLU A 100 6.75 1.42 28.89
CA GLU A 100 6.59 0.21 29.71
C GLU A 100 7.45 -0.95 29.22
N GLY A 101 7.50 -1.17 27.91
CA GLY A 101 8.36 -2.17 27.28
C GLY A 101 9.84 -1.94 27.55
N PHE A 102 10.31 -0.70 27.44
CA PHE A 102 11.70 -0.31 27.70
C PHE A 102 12.07 -0.43 29.19
N MET A 103 11.16 -0.05 30.10
CA MET A 103 11.35 -0.20 31.54
C MET A 103 11.43 -1.68 31.96
N ALA A 104 10.65 -2.55 31.31
CA ALA A 104 10.66 -3.99 31.59
C ALA A 104 11.92 -4.70 31.10
N HIS A 105 12.62 -4.14 30.09
CA HIS A 105 13.83 -4.73 29.49
C HIS A 105 15.02 -3.73 29.53
N PRO A 106 15.56 -3.41 30.72
CA PRO A 106 16.61 -2.41 30.88
C PRO A 106 17.98 -2.84 30.32
N ASP A 107 18.19 -4.14 30.09
CA ASP A 107 19.47 -4.71 29.62
C ASP A 107 19.72 -4.53 28.11
N VAL A 108 18.71 -4.09 27.37
CA VAL A 108 18.74 -3.83 25.92
C VAL A 108 19.67 -2.65 25.62
N VAL A 109 20.49 -2.69 24.57
CA VAL A 109 21.52 -1.67 24.27
C VAL A 109 20.90 -0.30 23.91
N ASN A 110 21.59 0.81 24.25
CA ASN A 110 21.25 2.16 23.78
C ASN A 110 21.09 2.20 22.25
N GLY A 111 19.92 2.61 21.76
CA GLY A 111 19.61 2.72 20.33
C GLY A 111 18.49 1.80 19.83
N GLU A 112 18.01 0.84 20.63
CA GLU A 112 16.81 0.09 20.26
C GLU A 112 15.57 0.99 20.28
N SER A 113 14.91 1.06 19.13
CA SER A 113 13.66 1.79 18.95
C SER A 113 12.53 0.79 18.78
N THR A 114 11.39 1.05 19.40
CA THR A 114 10.19 0.22 19.27
C THR A 114 9.24 0.92 18.31
N ARG A 115 8.73 0.16 17.35
CA ARG A 115 7.69 0.61 16.43
C ARG A 115 6.35 0.02 16.87
N LEU A 116 5.36 0.88 17.05
CA LEU A 116 3.98 0.51 17.30
C LEU A 116 3.11 1.02 16.15
N GLU A 117 2.00 0.34 15.88
CA GLU A 117 1.09 0.70 14.79
C GLU A 117 -0.35 0.76 15.32
N PHE A 118 -1.11 1.74 14.84
CA PHE A 118 -2.54 1.83 15.13
C PHE A 118 -3.32 2.41 13.94
N ALA A 119 -4.62 2.17 13.94
CA ALA A 119 -5.54 2.72 12.95
C ALA A 119 -6.43 3.81 13.55
N HIS A 120 -6.74 4.83 12.76
CA HIS A 120 -7.71 5.87 13.10
C HIS A 120 -8.52 6.24 11.85
N GLY A 121 -9.79 5.81 11.81
CA GLY A 121 -10.59 5.85 10.58
C GLY A 121 -9.98 4.94 9.52
N ASP A 122 -9.84 5.46 8.29
CA ASP A 122 -9.25 4.75 7.14
C ASP A 122 -7.72 4.94 7.03
N ARG A 123 -7.08 5.56 8.03
CA ARG A 123 -5.64 5.84 8.06
C ARG A 123 -4.92 4.94 9.06
N HIS A 124 -3.73 4.52 8.68
CA HIS A 124 -2.81 3.75 9.50
C HIS A 124 -1.59 4.58 9.86
N TYR A 125 -1.22 4.55 11.14
CA TYR A 125 -0.09 5.30 11.66
C TYR A 125 0.92 4.36 12.28
N SER A 126 2.20 4.71 12.12
CA SER A 126 3.31 4.07 12.79
C SER A 126 3.94 5.07 13.75
N VAL A 127 4.12 4.64 15.00
CA VAL A 127 4.84 5.40 16.03
C VAL A 127 6.16 4.73 16.30
N LEU A 128 7.25 5.43 16.03
CA LEU A 128 8.60 5.01 16.38
C LEU A 128 9.00 5.69 17.68
N CYS A 129 9.23 4.91 18.72
CA CYS A 129 9.67 5.38 20.03
C CYS A 129 11.13 4.96 20.26
N SER A 130 11.98 5.92 20.60
CA SER A 130 13.37 5.69 20.98
C SER A 130 13.60 6.22 22.40
N PRO A 131 14.13 5.40 23.33
CA PRO A 131 14.41 5.85 24.69
C PRO A 131 15.46 6.96 24.69
N MET A 132 15.29 7.95 25.55
CA MET A 132 16.25 9.05 25.66
C MET A 132 17.57 8.53 26.24
N PRO A 133 18.72 8.74 25.60
CA PRO A 133 20.00 8.16 26.02
C PRO A 133 20.43 8.52 27.45
N ASP A 134 20.03 9.70 27.93
CA ASP A 134 20.35 10.19 29.29
C ASP A 134 19.37 9.76 30.36
N ASP A 135 18.24 9.19 29.96
CA ASP A 135 17.27 8.66 30.90
C ASP A 135 17.59 7.19 31.19
N SER A 136 18.51 7.00 32.14
CA SER A 136 18.86 5.67 32.66
C SER A 136 17.65 4.89 33.21
N SER A 137 16.56 5.57 33.55
CA SER A 137 15.31 4.95 34.01
C SER A 137 14.34 4.61 32.88
N ARG A 138 14.65 5.00 31.63
CA ARG A 138 13.89 4.73 30.40
C ARG A 138 12.42 5.16 30.46
N ARG A 139 12.15 6.22 31.20
CA ARG A 139 10.81 6.80 31.37
C ARG A 139 10.47 7.81 30.28
N THR A 140 11.46 8.21 29.49
CA THR A 140 11.35 9.27 28.48
C THR A 140 11.71 8.71 27.12
N VAL A 141 10.86 8.97 26.13
CA VAL A 141 11.09 8.59 24.73
C VAL A 141 10.98 9.81 23.83
N ALA A 142 11.79 9.83 22.77
CA ALA A 142 11.50 10.59 21.58
C ALA A 142 10.59 9.73 20.68
N ALA A 143 9.43 10.27 20.33
CA ALA A 143 8.42 9.56 19.55
C ALA A 143 8.13 10.32 18.25
N LEU A 144 8.10 9.57 17.15
CA LEU A 144 7.81 10.04 15.80
C LEU A 144 6.54 9.34 15.32
N ILE A 145 5.57 10.08 14.78
CA ILE A 145 4.42 9.51 14.09
C ILE A 145 4.52 9.74 12.58
N SER A 146 4.35 8.65 11.83
CA SER A 146 4.30 8.64 10.38
C SER A 146 2.97 8.06 9.92
N ASP A 147 2.37 8.66 8.89
CA ASP A 147 1.26 8.03 8.18
C ASP A 147 1.83 6.93 7.27
N VAL A 148 1.42 5.70 7.51
CA VAL A 148 1.83 4.50 6.76
C VAL A 148 0.67 3.88 6.00
N THR A 149 -0.42 4.63 5.77
CA THR A 149 -1.63 4.15 5.10
C THR A 149 -1.32 3.57 3.72
N ASP A 150 -0.58 4.28 2.89
CA ASP A 150 -0.27 3.83 1.54
C ASP A 150 0.66 2.60 1.54
N LEU A 151 1.62 2.58 2.47
CA LEU A 151 2.50 1.43 2.68
C LEU A 151 1.69 0.19 3.12
N LYS A 152 0.78 0.36 4.10
CA LYS A 152 -0.08 -0.72 4.58
C LYS A 152 -1.05 -1.23 3.53
N ARG A 153 -1.61 -0.34 2.71
CA ARG A 153 -2.44 -0.74 1.56
C ARG A 153 -1.64 -1.59 0.56
N THR A 154 -0.39 -1.22 0.32
CA THR A 154 0.50 -1.98 -0.57
C THR A 154 0.88 -3.34 0.04
N GLU A 155 1.18 -3.41 1.34
CA GLU A 155 1.48 -4.66 2.04
C GLU A 155 0.28 -5.62 2.02
N LEU A 156 -0.90 -5.13 2.40
CA LEU A 156 -2.14 -5.92 2.38
C LEU A 156 -2.47 -6.39 0.97
N LEU A 157 -2.24 -5.55 -0.04
CA LEU A 157 -2.39 -5.94 -1.42
C LEU A 157 -1.42 -7.07 -1.79
N VAL A 158 -0.14 -6.99 -1.40
CA VAL A 158 0.85 -8.05 -1.66
C VAL A 158 0.48 -9.37 -0.96
N GLU A 159 -0.06 -9.31 0.25
CA GLU A 159 -0.55 -10.50 0.97
C GLU A 159 -1.81 -11.08 0.32
N GLU A 160 -2.76 -10.25 -0.10
CA GLU A 160 -3.92 -10.67 -0.87
C GLU A 160 -3.48 -11.29 -2.21
N ILE A 161 -2.44 -10.75 -2.83
CA ILE A 161 -1.82 -11.27 -4.05
C ILE A 161 -1.24 -12.67 -3.82
N ASP A 162 -0.43 -12.84 -2.77
CA ASP A 162 0.25 -14.10 -2.48
C ASP A 162 -0.78 -15.20 -2.13
N HIS A 163 -1.82 -14.84 -1.38
CA HIS A 163 -2.90 -15.76 -1.03
C HIS A 163 -3.74 -16.15 -2.26
N ALA A 164 -4.12 -15.18 -3.10
CA ALA A 164 -4.87 -15.40 -4.32
C ALA A 164 -4.09 -16.23 -5.36
N GLY A 165 -2.79 -15.98 -5.50
CA GLY A 165 -1.89 -16.68 -6.42
C GLY A 165 -1.51 -18.08 -5.92
N GLY A 166 -1.26 -18.21 -4.61
CA GLY A 166 -0.92 -19.47 -3.96
C GLY A 166 -2.01 -20.53 -4.15
N ASP A 167 -3.26 -20.16 -3.89
CA ASP A 167 -4.40 -21.06 -4.09
C ASP A 167 -4.57 -21.48 -5.54
N LEU A 168 -4.24 -20.65 -6.53
CA LEU A 168 -4.35 -20.99 -7.96
C LEU A 168 -3.19 -21.89 -8.43
N LEU A 169 -1.97 -21.61 -7.99
CA LEU A 169 -0.73 -22.31 -8.34
C LEU A 169 -0.49 -23.59 -7.54
N ASP A 170 -1.26 -23.83 -6.47
CA ASP A 170 -1.21 -25.09 -5.72
C ASP A 170 -1.87 -26.21 -6.54
N LEU A 171 -1.10 -26.62 -7.54
CA LEU A 171 -1.38 -27.61 -8.55
C LEU A 171 -0.43 -28.76 -8.25
N ASP A 172 -0.77 -29.51 -7.20
CA ASP A 172 0.03 -30.64 -6.71
C ASP A 172 0.37 -31.59 -7.89
N PRO A 173 1.66 -31.77 -8.22
CA PRO A 173 2.10 -32.67 -9.28
C PRO A 173 1.53 -34.08 -9.15
N ASP A 174 1.29 -34.56 -7.92
CA ASP A 174 0.73 -35.89 -7.66
C ASP A 174 -0.76 -35.97 -8.00
N THR A 175 -1.46 -34.83 -7.99
CA THR A 175 -2.86 -34.71 -8.42
C THR A 175 -2.98 -34.51 -9.93
N ILE A 176 -2.00 -33.86 -10.58
CA ILE A 176 -2.06 -33.50 -12.01
C ILE A 176 -1.47 -34.57 -12.92
N ASN A 177 -0.35 -35.17 -12.54
CA ASN A 177 0.34 -36.16 -13.36
C ASN A 177 -0.55 -37.34 -13.78
N PRO A 178 -1.47 -37.86 -12.93
CA PRO A 178 -2.38 -38.94 -13.31
C PRO A 178 -3.51 -38.52 -14.27
N LEU A 179 -3.81 -37.21 -14.38
CA LEU A 179 -4.92 -36.72 -15.18
C LEU A 179 -4.56 -36.66 -16.66
N ASP A 180 -5.51 -37.05 -17.52
CA ASP A 180 -5.41 -36.81 -18.96
C ASP A 180 -5.58 -35.31 -19.28
N VAL A 181 -5.27 -34.93 -20.53
CA VAL A 181 -5.34 -33.52 -20.98
C VAL A 181 -6.72 -32.91 -20.76
N THR A 182 -7.79 -33.68 -20.92
CA THR A 182 -9.18 -33.21 -20.74
C THR A 182 -9.49 -32.97 -19.27
N ALA A 183 -9.07 -33.88 -18.40
CA ALA A 183 -9.26 -33.78 -16.96
C ALA A 183 -8.42 -32.66 -16.35
N ARG A 184 -7.20 -32.41 -16.86
CA ARG A 184 -6.38 -31.25 -16.47
C ARG A 184 -7.05 -29.92 -16.84
N LEU A 185 -7.59 -29.82 -18.05
CA LEU A 185 -8.32 -28.62 -18.49
C LEU A 185 -9.55 -28.36 -17.61
N ARG A 186 -10.35 -29.40 -17.32
CA ARG A 186 -11.50 -29.29 -16.42
C ARG A 186 -11.11 -28.89 -15.00
N LEU A 187 -10.00 -29.40 -14.48
CA LEU A 187 -9.51 -29.03 -13.15
C LEU A 187 -9.17 -27.54 -13.08
N VAL A 188 -8.44 -27.03 -14.07
CA VAL A 188 -8.12 -25.60 -14.17
C VAL A 188 -9.41 -24.79 -14.31
N GLU A 189 -10.33 -25.26 -15.15
CA GLU A 189 -11.61 -24.58 -15.38
C GLU A 189 -12.44 -24.46 -14.09
N ASP A 190 -12.63 -25.59 -13.40
CA ASP A 190 -13.35 -25.64 -12.13
C ASP A 190 -12.71 -24.76 -11.05
N LYS A 191 -11.37 -24.67 -11.04
CA LYS A 191 -10.63 -23.86 -10.07
C LYS A 191 -10.84 -22.38 -10.34
N VAL A 192 -10.71 -21.94 -11.59
CA VAL A 192 -10.98 -20.56 -12.00
C VAL A 192 -12.42 -20.16 -11.64
N ILE A 193 -13.40 -21.01 -11.95
CA ILE A 193 -14.81 -20.74 -11.61
C ILE A 193 -15.02 -20.62 -10.09
N ARG A 194 -14.40 -21.50 -9.29
CA ARG A 194 -14.50 -21.44 -7.83
C ARG A 194 -13.89 -20.18 -7.26
N THR A 195 -12.71 -19.78 -7.74
CA THR A 195 -12.02 -18.57 -7.26
C THR A 195 -12.81 -17.31 -7.63
N MET A 196 -13.26 -17.19 -8.87
CA MET A 196 -14.06 -16.05 -9.34
C MET A 196 -15.36 -15.89 -8.54
N ARG A 197 -16.05 -16.99 -8.21
CA ARG A 197 -17.30 -16.95 -7.43
C ARG A 197 -17.08 -16.80 -5.92
N GLY A 198 -16.10 -17.52 -5.37
CA GLY A 198 -15.92 -17.66 -3.92
C GLY A 198 -15.08 -16.54 -3.30
N SER A 199 -14.00 -16.15 -3.98
CA SER A 199 -13.04 -15.15 -3.48
C SER A 199 -13.38 -13.74 -3.96
N ILE A 200 -13.87 -13.61 -5.20
CA ILE A 200 -14.11 -12.30 -5.82
C ILE A 200 -15.61 -11.95 -5.92
N GLY A 201 -16.51 -12.94 -5.83
CA GLY A 201 -17.96 -12.72 -5.81
C GLY A 201 -18.59 -12.45 -7.18
N PHE A 202 -17.90 -12.78 -8.28
CA PHE A 202 -18.42 -12.56 -9.63
C PHE A 202 -19.26 -13.72 -10.13
N GLU A 203 -20.52 -13.40 -10.48
CA GLU A 203 -21.48 -14.40 -10.98
C GLU A 203 -21.48 -14.52 -12.51
N HIS A 204 -21.11 -13.44 -13.21
CA HIS A 204 -21.11 -13.35 -14.68
C HIS A 204 -19.73 -12.96 -15.20
N PHE A 205 -19.06 -13.89 -15.88
CA PHE A 205 -17.74 -13.63 -16.45
C PHE A 205 -17.47 -14.52 -17.68
N GLU A 206 -16.54 -14.09 -18.52
CA GLU A 206 -16.00 -14.89 -19.63
C GLU A 206 -14.49 -14.70 -19.76
N ILE A 207 -13.83 -15.74 -20.25
CA ILE A 207 -12.42 -15.72 -20.63
C ILE A 207 -12.32 -16.02 -22.12
N ARG A 208 -11.66 -15.12 -22.84
CA ARG A 208 -11.34 -15.30 -24.26
C ARG A 208 -9.84 -15.29 -24.49
N LEU A 209 -9.34 -16.24 -25.26
CA LEU A 209 -7.92 -16.28 -25.64
C LEU A 209 -7.71 -15.77 -27.06
N VAL A 210 -6.59 -15.10 -27.30
CA VAL A 210 -6.22 -14.60 -28.62
C VAL A 210 -5.65 -15.75 -29.47
N ASP A 211 -6.33 -16.13 -30.54
CA ASP A 211 -5.76 -16.97 -31.58
C ASP A 211 -4.65 -16.19 -32.29
N ARG A 212 -3.40 -16.66 -32.14
CA ARG A 212 -2.22 -15.94 -32.62
C ARG A 212 -2.17 -15.76 -34.14
N ARG A 213 -2.88 -16.60 -34.90
CA ARG A 213 -2.83 -16.59 -36.36
C ARG A 213 -3.80 -15.57 -36.94
N SER A 214 -4.98 -15.44 -36.34
CA SER A 214 -6.08 -14.61 -36.82
C SER A 214 -6.26 -13.33 -36.00
N GLY A 215 -5.72 -13.27 -34.78
CA GLY A 215 -5.98 -12.20 -33.81
C GLY A 215 -7.40 -12.25 -33.23
N GLN A 216 -8.14 -13.34 -33.46
CA GLN A 216 -9.52 -13.51 -32.98
C GLN A 216 -9.51 -13.90 -31.50
N LEU A 217 -10.43 -13.32 -30.72
CA LEU A 217 -10.71 -13.72 -29.35
C LEU A 217 -11.68 -14.91 -29.35
N GLU A 218 -11.17 -16.07 -28.96
CA GLU A 218 -11.93 -17.32 -28.83
C GLU A 218 -12.40 -17.52 -27.40
N LEU A 219 -13.70 -17.71 -27.21
CA LEU A 219 -14.28 -18.02 -25.90
C LEU A 219 -13.81 -19.41 -25.46
N VAL A 220 -13.09 -19.46 -24.34
CA VAL A 220 -12.63 -20.71 -23.74
C VAL A 220 -13.42 -21.08 -22.49
N MET A 221 -14.00 -20.09 -21.82
CA MET A 221 -14.80 -20.28 -20.60
C MET A 221 -15.78 -19.12 -20.46
N GLY A 222 -16.99 -19.42 -20.00
CA GLY A 222 -17.96 -18.38 -19.65
C GLY A 222 -19.00 -18.90 -18.69
N THR A 223 -19.41 -18.05 -17.75
CA THR A 223 -20.47 -18.31 -16.79
C THR A 223 -21.49 -17.18 -16.89
N GLY A 224 -22.75 -17.52 -17.12
CA GLY A 224 -23.85 -16.55 -17.06
C GLY A 224 -23.84 -15.48 -18.17
N MET A 225 -23.06 -15.68 -19.24
CA MET A 225 -22.94 -14.79 -20.40
C MET A 225 -23.74 -15.33 -21.59
N GLU A 226 -24.37 -14.45 -22.37
CA GLU A 226 -24.95 -14.85 -23.66
C GLU A 226 -23.85 -15.06 -24.71
N PRO A 227 -23.94 -16.12 -25.54
CA PRO A 227 -23.00 -16.30 -26.63
C PRO A 227 -23.20 -15.22 -27.70
N LEU A 228 -22.11 -14.87 -28.39
CA LEU A 228 -22.16 -13.97 -29.55
C LEU A 228 -23.16 -14.45 -30.60
N SER A 229 -23.76 -13.51 -31.33
CA SER A 229 -24.66 -13.83 -32.44
C SER A 229 -23.93 -14.59 -33.54
N ILE A 230 -24.68 -15.35 -34.34
CA ILE A 230 -24.11 -16.12 -35.45
C ILE A 230 -23.39 -15.17 -36.42
N GLY A 231 -22.07 -15.36 -36.56
CA GLY A 231 -21.22 -14.58 -37.47
C GLY A 231 -20.47 -13.42 -36.80
N GLU A 232 -20.82 -13.06 -35.57
CA GLU A 232 -20.07 -12.08 -34.80
C GLU A 232 -18.74 -12.67 -34.32
N ARG A 233 -17.69 -11.85 -34.41
CA ARG A 233 -16.34 -12.21 -34.00
C ARG A 233 -15.68 -10.99 -33.40
N ILE A 234 -14.97 -11.21 -32.30
CA ILE A 234 -14.17 -10.18 -31.66
C ILE A 234 -12.71 -10.44 -32.03
N PHE A 235 -12.01 -9.39 -32.46
CA PHE A 235 -10.58 -9.41 -32.72
C PHE A 235 -9.87 -8.47 -31.75
N ALA A 236 -8.61 -8.76 -31.43
CA ALA A 236 -7.74 -7.88 -30.66
C ALA A 236 -7.42 -6.62 -31.47
N ARG A 237 -8.33 -5.63 -31.43
CA ARG A 237 -8.25 -4.35 -32.15
C ARG A 237 -8.87 -3.24 -31.30
N ASN A 238 -8.28 -2.05 -31.38
CA ASN A 238 -8.73 -0.86 -30.63
C ASN A 238 -10.07 -0.28 -31.08
N THR A 239 -10.61 -0.70 -32.22
CA THR A 239 -11.86 -0.13 -32.79
C THR A 239 -12.75 -1.25 -33.33
N GLU A 240 -14.06 -1.05 -33.29
CA GLU A 240 -15.10 -1.94 -33.86
C GLU A 240 -15.09 -3.38 -33.30
N ASN A 241 -14.49 -3.62 -32.13
CA ASN A 241 -14.39 -4.94 -31.49
C ASN A 241 -14.74 -4.91 -30.00
N GLY A 242 -15.42 -3.85 -29.58
CA GLY A 242 -15.85 -3.59 -28.22
C GLY A 242 -14.72 -3.50 -27.19
N ILE A 243 -15.11 -3.48 -25.91
CA ILE A 243 -14.19 -3.40 -24.77
C ILE A 243 -13.18 -4.56 -24.79
N SER A 244 -13.65 -5.81 -24.95
CA SER A 244 -12.78 -6.99 -25.03
C SER A 244 -11.72 -6.91 -26.14
N GLY A 245 -12.08 -6.42 -27.33
CA GLY A 245 -11.12 -6.23 -28.42
C GLY A 245 -10.10 -5.13 -28.14
N MET A 246 -10.55 -4.02 -27.54
CA MET A 246 -9.70 -2.89 -27.16
C MET A 246 -8.71 -3.29 -26.06
N VAL A 247 -9.16 -3.95 -25.01
CA VAL A 247 -8.30 -4.43 -23.91
C VAL A 247 -7.28 -5.45 -24.44
N ALA A 248 -7.69 -6.36 -25.32
CA ALA A 248 -6.78 -7.32 -25.94
C ALA A 248 -5.69 -6.66 -26.79
N ALA A 249 -5.99 -5.52 -27.44
CA ALA A 249 -5.06 -4.81 -28.30
C ALA A 249 -4.15 -3.82 -27.55
N SER A 250 -4.70 -3.11 -26.56
CA SER A 250 -3.96 -2.12 -25.76
C SER A 250 -3.14 -2.79 -24.66
N GLY A 251 -3.64 -3.88 -24.08
CA GLY A 251 -3.09 -4.45 -22.86
C GLY A 251 -3.36 -3.61 -21.61
N GLU A 252 -4.31 -2.68 -21.70
CA GLU A 252 -4.79 -1.85 -20.58
C GLU A 252 -6.19 -2.33 -20.18
N ALA A 253 -6.44 -2.47 -18.88
CA ALA A 253 -7.77 -2.83 -18.41
C ALA A 253 -8.77 -1.68 -18.60
N TYR A 254 -10.05 -2.03 -18.54
CA TYR A 254 -11.13 -1.09 -18.75
C TYR A 254 -12.29 -1.36 -17.78
N VAL A 255 -12.62 -0.33 -16.98
CA VAL A 255 -13.80 -0.31 -16.11
C VAL A 255 -14.88 0.51 -16.80
N CYS A 256 -16.01 -0.12 -17.09
CA CYS A 256 -17.21 0.50 -17.64
C CYS A 256 -18.27 0.63 -16.53
N PRO A 257 -18.49 1.83 -15.97
CA PRO A 257 -19.44 2.02 -14.87
C PRO A 257 -20.90 1.92 -15.32
N ASP A 258 -21.22 2.31 -16.56
CA ASP A 258 -22.54 2.10 -17.18
C ASP A 258 -22.43 1.68 -18.65
N VAL A 259 -22.68 0.41 -18.93
CA VAL A 259 -22.60 -0.17 -20.29
C VAL A 259 -23.61 0.44 -21.27
N ARG A 260 -24.66 1.11 -20.78
CA ARG A 260 -25.68 1.76 -21.61
C ARG A 260 -25.20 3.09 -22.17
N GLU A 261 -24.20 3.69 -21.53
CA GLU A 261 -23.62 4.98 -21.93
C GLU A 261 -22.31 4.80 -22.71
N ASP A 262 -21.76 3.58 -22.73
CA ASP A 262 -20.47 3.29 -23.31
C ASP A 262 -20.56 2.85 -24.79
N PRO A 263 -19.99 3.64 -25.72
CA PRO A 263 -20.02 3.31 -27.15
C PRO A 263 -19.15 2.11 -27.53
N LEU A 264 -18.25 1.67 -26.64
CA LEU A 264 -17.40 0.50 -26.83
C LEU A 264 -18.06 -0.77 -26.30
N TYR A 265 -19.18 -0.68 -25.58
CA TYR A 265 -19.84 -1.88 -25.10
C TYR A 265 -20.46 -2.68 -26.26
N VAL A 266 -20.16 -3.98 -26.29
CA VAL A 266 -20.77 -4.96 -27.19
C VAL A 266 -21.48 -5.97 -26.28
N THR A 267 -22.76 -6.23 -26.57
CA THR A 267 -23.68 -6.97 -25.70
C THR A 267 -23.07 -8.23 -25.08
N GLY A 268 -23.08 -8.29 -23.74
CA GLY A 268 -22.66 -9.42 -22.90
C GLY A 268 -23.88 -10.10 -22.25
N ILE A 269 -24.16 -9.85 -20.97
CA ILE A 269 -25.37 -10.36 -20.29
C ILE A 269 -26.62 -9.53 -20.63
N PRO A 270 -27.83 -10.14 -20.67
CA PRO A 270 -29.06 -9.44 -21.06
C PRO A 270 -29.43 -8.25 -20.16
N ASP A 271 -28.99 -8.25 -18.89
CA ASP A 271 -29.24 -7.19 -17.90
C ASP A 271 -27.96 -6.43 -17.50
N ALA A 272 -26.94 -6.40 -18.35
CA ALA A 272 -25.67 -5.77 -18.02
C ALA A 272 -25.88 -4.28 -17.68
N ARG A 273 -25.20 -3.83 -16.63
CA ARG A 273 -25.17 -2.43 -16.20
C ARG A 273 -23.75 -1.93 -16.02
N SER A 274 -22.79 -2.74 -15.61
CA SER A 274 -21.38 -2.38 -15.61
C SER A 274 -20.53 -3.56 -16.07
N SER A 275 -19.31 -3.28 -16.52
CA SER A 275 -18.33 -4.31 -16.90
C SER A 275 -16.92 -3.95 -16.44
N LEU A 276 -16.13 -4.96 -16.09
CA LEU A 276 -14.70 -4.85 -15.87
C LEU A 276 -14.01 -5.85 -16.80
N THR A 277 -13.15 -5.34 -17.67
CA THR A 277 -12.40 -6.17 -18.61
C THR A 277 -10.90 -5.98 -18.38
N VAL A 278 -10.19 -7.06 -18.10
CA VAL A 278 -8.73 -7.03 -17.90
C VAL A 278 -8.00 -7.89 -18.95
N PRO A 279 -6.77 -7.53 -19.32
CA PRO A 279 -5.95 -8.34 -20.22
C PRO A 279 -5.34 -9.53 -19.48
N LEU A 280 -5.37 -10.71 -20.11
CA LEU A 280 -4.58 -11.84 -19.63
C LEU A 280 -3.16 -11.76 -20.19
N LYS A 281 -2.12 -11.70 -19.35
CA LYS A 281 -0.74 -11.42 -19.78
C LYS A 281 0.19 -12.60 -19.49
N LEU A 282 0.89 -13.07 -20.52
CA LEU A 282 1.98 -14.04 -20.37
C LEU A 282 3.31 -13.38 -20.73
N ARG A 283 4.06 -12.95 -19.70
CA ARG A 283 5.21 -12.03 -19.83
C ARG A 283 4.74 -10.72 -20.46
N ASP A 284 5.50 -10.18 -21.41
CA ASP A 284 5.19 -8.90 -22.06
C ASP A 284 4.13 -8.99 -23.17
N ARG A 285 3.25 -9.99 -23.14
CA ARG A 285 2.27 -10.25 -24.21
C ARG A 285 0.89 -10.59 -23.67
N VAL A 286 -0.12 -9.90 -24.21
CA VAL A 286 -1.53 -10.24 -24.02
C VAL A 286 -1.86 -11.55 -24.75
N VAL A 287 -2.34 -12.54 -24.00
CA VAL A 287 -2.76 -13.86 -24.50
C VAL A 287 -4.28 -14.04 -24.51
N GLY A 288 -5.01 -13.13 -23.89
CA GLY A 288 -6.47 -13.18 -23.78
C GLY A 288 -7.03 -12.01 -23.01
N VAL A 289 -8.30 -12.10 -22.65
CA VAL A 289 -9.01 -11.16 -21.78
C VAL A 289 -9.92 -11.94 -20.84
N LEU A 290 -10.12 -11.38 -19.65
CA LEU A 290 -11.15 -11.76 -18.71
C LEU A 290 -12.14 -10.58 -18.62
N ASN A 291 -13.40 -10.85 -18.95
CA ASN A 291 -14.48 -9.89 -18.83
C ASN A 291 -15.44 -10.34 -17.72
N VAL A 292 -15.81 -9.41 -16.85
CA VAL A 292 -16.75 -9.60 -15.75
C VAL A 292 -17.87 -8.58 -15.90
N GLU A 293 -19.12 -8.99 -15.70
CA GLU A 293 -20.29 -8.12 -15.83
C GLU A 293 -21.17 -8.15 -14.59
N SER A 294 -21.86 -7.03 -14.35
CA SER A 294 -22.80 -6.89 -13.25
C SER A 294 -24.11 -6.28 -13.75
N ASN A 295 -25.21 -6.66 -13.09
CA ASN A 295 -26.53 -6.05 -13.30
C ASN A 295 -26.74 -4.77 -12.48
N ARG A 296 -25.70 -4.30 -11.78
CA ARG A 296 -25.67 -3.03 -11.04
C ARG A 296 -24.79 -2.02 -11.77
N VAL A 297 -25.22 -0.76 -11.80
CA VAL A 297 -24.39 0.35 -12.29
C VAL A 297 -23.27 0.58 -11.29
N ASP A 298 -22.08 0.91 -11.79
CA ASP A 298 -20.91 1.28 -10.99
C ASP A 298 -20.54 0.21 -9.95
N ALA A 299 -20.57 -1.06 -10.37
CA ALA A 299 -20.39 -2.19 -9.46
C ALA A 299 -18.92 -2.56 -9.21
N PHE A 300 -17.99 -2.01 -9.99
CA PHE A 300 -16.57 -2.35 -9.93
C PHE A 300 -15.76 -1.10 -9.59
N ASP A 301 -14.92 -1.20 -8.56
CA ASP A 301 -14.01 -0.14 -8.17
C ASP A 301 -12.54 -0.45 -8.56
N GLU A 302 -11.62 0.44 -8.19
CA GLU A 302 -10.19 0.27 -8.47
C GLU A 302 -9.60 -0.98 -7.79
N ARG A 303 -10.16 -1.40 -6.65
CA ARG A 303 -9.73 -2.61 -5.94
C ARG A 303 -10.15 -3.85 -6.73
N ASP A 304 -11.38 -3.87 -7.24
CA ASP A 304 -11.85 -4.96 -8.09
C ASP A 304 -10.98 -5.09 -9.35
N GLN A 305 -10.70 -3.97 -10.03
CA GLN A 305 -9.81 -3.96 -11.19
C GLN A 305 -8.44 -4.57 -10.85
N MET A 306 -7.83 -4.13 -9.76
CA MET A 306 -6.51 -4.58 -9.33
C MET A 306 -6.48 -6.07 -8.98
N ILE A 307 -7.50 -6.56 -8.26
CA ILE A 307 -7.63 -7.99 -7.94
C ILE A 307 -7.75 -8.81 -9.22
N VAL A 308 -8.53 -8.37 -10.19
CA VAL A 308 -8.77 -9.13 -11.43
C VAL A 308 -7.56 -9.07 -12.37
N GLU A 309 -6.88 -7.92 -12.46
CA GLU A 309 -5.61 -7.79 -13.20
C GLU A 309 -4.53 -8.73 -12.67
N LEU A 310 -4.54 -9.03 -11.37
CA LEU A 310 -3.63 -10.01 -10.81
C LEU A 310 -3.90 -11.44 -11.31
N TYR A 311 -5.16 -11.80 -11.51
CA TYR A 311 -5.55 -13.09 -12.10
C TYR A 311 -5.27 -13.16 -13.62
N GLY A 312 -4.85 -12.04 -14.23
CA GLY A 312 -4.66 -11.83 -15.67
C GLY A 312 -3.39 -12.40 -16.28
#